data_AF-A0AAN7CCT3-F1
#
_entry.id   AF-A0AAN7CCT3-F1
#
_cell.length_a   1.000
_cell.length_b   1.000
_cell.length_c   1.000
_cell.angle_alpha   90.00
_cell.angle_beta   90.00
_cell.angle_gamma   90.00
#
_symmetry.space_group_name_H-M   'P 1'
#
loop_
_entity.id
_entity.type
_entity.pdbx_description
1 polymer ?
#
loop_
_entity_poly.entity_id
_entity_poly.type
_entity_poly.pdbx_seq_one_letter_code
_entity_poly.pdbx_strand_id
1 'polypeptide(L)'
;MDGLANLASTVGNRFATNLKGSFTDMTPEKFIRIVIIAGAYLLLRPYLIKLGGRAQMKSHEEEAARADAEAKAKISPNELRGKVEIPEDTDEEDDATGESTGPDWGKRARRRQREMIKKLLDAEERRLRESQEELEDKDIEEFLVKE
;
A
#
# COMPACT_ATOMS: atom_id res chain seq x y z
N MET A 1 -53.00 -0.84 -17.79
CA MET A 1 -52.75 -1.80 -16.68
C MET A 1 -52.81 -3.25 -17.18
N ASP A 2 -53.75 -3.60 -18.06
CA ASP A 2 -53.94 -4.97 -18.55
C ASP A 2 -52.75 -5.56 -19.33
N GLY A 3 -52.01 -4.73 -20.08
CA GLY A 3 -50.80 -5.19 -20.79
C GLY A 3 -49.67 -5.64 -19.85
N LEU A 4 -49.49 -4.97 -18.72
CA LEU A 4 -48.49 -5.36 -17.72
C LEU A 4 -48.92 -6.61 -16.96
N ALA A 5 -50.20 -6.73 -16.62
CA ALA A 5 -50.75 -7.93 -15.99
C ALA A 5 -50.64 -9.17 -16.92
N ASN A 6 -50.92 -9.00 -18.21
CA ASN A 6 -50.76 -10.06 -19.21
C ASN A 6 -49.29 -10.40 -19.49
N LEU A 7 -48.39 -9.42 -19.48
CA LEU A 7 -46.95 -9.67 -19.58
C LEU A 7 -46.45 -10.45 -18.36
N ALA A 8 -46.83 -10.02 -17.15
CA ALA A 8 -46.44 -10.67 -15.90
C ALA A 8 -46.97 -12.11 -15.82
N SER A 9 -48.23 -12.35 -16.21
CA SER A 9 -48.78 -13.70 -16.26
C SER A 9 -48.09 -14.57 -17.31
N THR A 10 -47.77 -14.03 -18.49
CA THR A 10 -47.06 -14.76 -19.55
C THR A 10 -45.63 -15.11 -19.12
N VAL A 11 -44.90 -14.16 -18.53
CA VAL A 11 -43.54 -14.38 -18.02
C VAL A 11 -43.56 -15.37 -16.86
N GLY A 12 -44.49 -15.22 -15.91
CA GLY A 12 -44.65 -16.13 -14.79
C GLY A 12 -44.98 -17.56 -15.24
N ASN A 13 -45.90 -17.71 -16.20
CA ASN A 13 -46.30 -19.03 -16.68
C ASN A 13 -45.17 -19.72 -17.47
N ARG A 14 -44.43 -18.95 -18.29
CA ARG A 14 -43.23 -19.45 -18.97
C ARG A 14 -42.14 -19.83 -17.97
N PHE A 15 -41.90 -19.00 -16.96
CA PHE A 15 -40.92 -19.30 -15.93
C PHE A 15 -41.28 -20.57 -15.17
N ALA A 16 -42.53 -20.68 -14.68
CA ALA A 16 -42.99 -21.86 -13.95
C ALA A 16 -42.92 -23.14 -14.80
N THR A 17 -43.29 -23.07 -16.07
CA THR A 17 -43.24 -24.23 -16.98
C THR A 17 -41.80 -24.65 -17.27
N ASN A 18 -40.90 -23.69 -17.52
CA ASN A 18 -39.48 -23.97 -17.73
C ASN A 18 -38.80 -24.49 -16.46
N LEU A 19 -39.12 -23.94 -15.29
CA LEU A 19 -38.56 -24.39 -14.02
C LEU A 19 -39.01 -25.83 -13.74
N LYS A 20 -40.31 -26.10 -13.86
CA LYS A 20 -40.89 -27.43 -13.65
C LYS A 20 -40.26 -28.44 -14.62
N GLY A 21 -40.17 -28.11 -15.91
CA GLY A 21 -39.49 -28.93 -16.91
C GLY A 21 -38.02 -29.20 -16.57
N SER A 22 -37.31 -28.18 -16.09
CA SER A 22 -35.89 -28.31 -15.70
C SER A 22 -35.70 -29.30 -14.54
N PHE A 23 -36.63 -29.33 -13.58
CA PHE A 23 -36.58 -30.28 -12.47
C PHE A 23 -37.08 -31.69 -12.85
N THR A 24 -38.09 -31.81 -13.73
CA THR A 24 -38.58 -33.13 -14.18
C THR A 24 -37.60 -33.84 -15.11
N ASP A 25 -36.87 -33.10 -15.94
CA ASP A 25 -35.88 -33.64 -16.88
C ASP A 25 -34.47 -33.72 -16.27
N MET A 26 -34.38 -33.68 -14.94
CA MET A 26 -33.11 -33.68 -14.21
C MET A 26 -32.54 -35.10 -14.11
N THR A 27 -31.54 -35.38 -14.95
CA THR A 27 -30.76 -36.62 -14.84
C THR A 27 -29.60 -36.46 -13.84
N PRO A 28 -29.08 -37.55 -13.26
CA PRO A 28 -27.93 -37.49 -12.34
C PRO A 28 -26.70 -36.80 -12.97
N GLU A 29 -26.47 -36.98 -14.27
CA GLU A 29 -25.37 -36.31 -15.00
C GLU A 29 -25.53 -34.78 -14.99
N LYS A 30 -26.75 -34.27 -15.21
CA LYS A 30 -27.04 -32.83 -15.17
C LYS A 30 -26.82 -32.27 -13.77
N PHE A 31 -27.20 -33.01 -12.73
CA PHE A 31 -26.97 -32.60 -11.35
C PHE A 31 -25.47 -32.50 -11.03
N ILE A 32 -24.67 -33.50 -11.42
CA ILE A 32 -23.21 -33.48 -11.26
C ILE A 32 -22.62 -32.28 -11.99
N ARG A 33 -23.07 -31.97 -13.22
CA ARG A 33 -22.60 -30.81 -13.98
C ARG A 33 -22.87 -29.49 -13.25
N ILE A 34 -24.05 -29.33 -12.66
CA ILE A 34 -24.40 -28.14 -11.85
C ILE A 34 -23.47 -28.02 -10.64
N VAL A 35 -23.26 -29.13 -9.91
CA VAL A 35 -22.37 -29.16 -8.74
C VAL A 35 -20.93 -28.82 -9.12
N ILE A 36 -20.43 -29.34 -10.25
CA ILE A 36 -19.09 -29.02 -10.75
C ILE A 36 -18.98 -27.52 -11.07
N ILE A 37 -19.93 -26.95 -11.79
CA ILE A 37 -19.89 -25.52 -12.16
C ILE A 37 -19.96 -24.63 -10.91
N ALA A 38 -20.92 -24.90 -10.02
CA ALA A 38 -21.08 -24.14 -8.78
C ALA A 38 -19.87 -24.30 -7.85
N GLY A 39 -19.38 -25.54 -7.67
CA GLY A 39 -18.20 -25.85 -6.88
C GLY A 39 -16.93 -25.20 -7.44
N ALA A 40 -16.73 -25.25 -8.75
CA ALA A 40 -15.62 -24.59 -9.42
C ALA A 40 -15.68 -23.06 -9.21
N TYR A 41 -16.85 -22.44 -9.33
CA TYR A 41 -17.02 -21.01 -9.04
C TYR A 41 -16.68 -20.68 -7.58
N LEU A 42 -17.17 -21.46 -6.62
CA LEU A 42 -16.88 -21.25 -5.19
C LEU A 42 -15.37 -21.34 -4.90
N LEU A 43 -14.68 -22.28 -5.54
CA LEU A 43 -13.22 -22.42 -5.41
C LEU A 43 -12.46 -21.31 -6.14
N LEU A 44 -12.93 -20.87 -7.31
CA LEU A 44 -12.26 -19.84 -8.12
C LEU A 44 -12.45 -18.43 -7.55
N ARG A 45 -13.62 -18.14 -6.96
CA ARG A 45 -14.01 -16.82 -6.42
C ARG A 45 -12.96 -16.16 -5.51
N PRO A 46 -12.41 -16.81 -4.46
CA PRO A 46 -11.45 -16.15 -3.56
C PRO A 46 -10.18 -15.71 -4.30
N TYR A 47 -9.74 -16.47 -5.31
CA TYR A 47 -8.55 -16.12 -6.10
C TYR A 47 -8.82 -14.93 -7.01
N LEU A 48 -9.99 -14.88 -7.67
CA LEU A 48 -10.39 -13.73 -8.48
C LEU A 48 -10.49 -12.45 -7.64
N ILE A 49 -11.08 -12.53 -6.45
CA ILE A 49 -11.16 -11.39 -5.52
C ILE A 49 -9.76 -10.94 -5.09
N LYS A 50 -8.86 -11.88 -4.78
CA LYS A 50 -7.49 -11.56 -4.36
C LYS A 50 -6.68 -10.90 -5.48
N LEU A 51 -6.88 -11.30 -6.73
CA LEU A 51 -6.25 -10.66 -7.88
C LEU A 51 -6.80 -9.24 -8.12
N GLY A 52 -8.12 -9.08 -8.08
CA GLY A 52 -8.76 -7.77 -8.21
C GLY A 52 -8.33 -6.80 -7.09
N GLY A 53 -8.31 -7.26 -5.84
CA GLY A 53 -7.87 -6.47 -4.70
C GLY A 53 -6.41 -6.01 -4.80
N ARG A 54 -5.51 -6.88 -5.30
CA ARG A 54 -4.11 -6.50 -5.53
C ARG A 54 -3.96 -5.43 -6.62
N ALA A 55 -4.74 -5.53 -7.69
CA ALA A 55 -4.71 -4.53 -8.75
C ALA A 55 -5.21 -3.17 -8.25
N GLN A 56 -6.29 -3.15 -7.46
CA GLN A 56 -6.85 -1.92 -6.86
C GLN A 56 -5.90 -1.29 -5.83
N MET A 57 -5.29 -2.11 -4.96
CA MET A 57 -4.28 -1.62 -4.00
C MET A 57 -3.12 -0.96 -4.74
N LYS A 58 -2.61 -1.60 -5.81
CA LYS A 58 -1.51 -1.05 -6.61
C LYS A 58 -1.88 0.28 -7.26
N SER A 59 -3.09 0.43 -7.81
CA SER A 59 -3.51 1.72 -8.38
C SER A 59 -3.62 2.81 -7.32
N HIS A 60 -4.14 2.49 -6.14
CA HIS A 60 -4.23 3.45 -5.04
C HIS A 60 -2.85 3.84 -4.49
N GLU A 61 -1.91 2.91 -4.41
CA GLU A 61 -0.52 3.20 -4.03
C GLU A 61 0.19 4.09 -5.06
N GLU A 62 -0.01 3.85 -6.35
CA GLU A 62 0.55 4.68 -7.42
C GLU A 62 -0.04 6.10 -7.42
N GLU A 63 -1.35 6.24 -7.19
CA GLU A 63 -2.02 7.54 -7.04
C GLU A 63 -1.54 8.29 -5.80
N ALA A 64 -1.43 7.61 -4.65
CA ALA A 64 -0.92 8.19 -3.42
C ALA A 64 0.54 8.64 -3.58
N ALA A 65 1.38 7.82 -4.21
CA ALA A 65 2.79 8.16 -4.46
C ALA A 65 2.92 9.37 -5.39
N ARG A 66 2.06 9.50 -6.41
CA ARG A 66 2.01 10.69 -7.28
C ARG A 66 1.54 11.93 -6.53
N ALA A 67 0.49 11.81 -5.71
CA ALA A 67 0.00 12.90 -4.89
C ALA A 67 1.07 13.39 -3.89
N ASP A 68 1.79 12.48 -3.25
CA ASP A 68 2.91 12.80 -2.35
C ASP A 68 4.08 13.44 -3.09
N ALA A 69 4.41 12.95 -4.29
CA ALA A 69 5.45 13.54 -5.12
C ALA A 69 5.07 14.95 -5.58
N GLU A 70 3.81 15.17 -5.97
CA GLU A 70 3.30 16.51 -6.30
C GLU A 70 3.27 17.43 -5.08
N ALA A 71 2.87 16.93 -3.91
CA ALA A 71 2.90 17.69 -2.67
C ALA A 71 4.34 18.10 -2.31
N LYS A 72 5.29 17.17 -2.39
CA LYS A 72 6.72 17.44 -2.18
C LYS A 72 7.31 18.40 -3.21
N ALA A 73 6.87 18.34 -4.47
CA ALA A 73 7.29 19.27 -5.51
C ALA A 73 6.66 20.67 -5.34
N LYS A 74 5.48 20.76 -4.71
CA LYS A 74 4.81 22.04 -4.39
C LYS A 74 5.33 22.68 -3.10
N ILE A 75 6.06 21.97 -2.24
CA ILE A 75 6.75 22.56 -1.08
C ILE A 75 7.80 23.53 -1.61
N SER A 76 7.56 24.83 -1.41
CA SER A 76 8.56 25.84 -1.76
C SER A 76 9.63 25.91 -0.66
N PRO A 77 10.91 26.19 -0.99
CA PRO A 77 12.00 26.31 0.00
C PRO A 77 11.70 27.30 1.14
N ASN A 78 10.82 28.26 0.90
CA ASN A 78 10.44 29.26 1.90
C ASN A 78 9.49 28.71 2.99
N GLU A 79 8.81 27.60 2.74
CA GLU A 79 7.92 26.93 3.71
C GLU A 79 8.69 26.03 4.70
N LEU A 80 9.93 25.68 4.37
CA LEU A 80 10.84 24.87 5.19
C LEU A 80 11.67 25.71 6.18
N ARG A 81 11.68 27.04 6.02
CA ARG A 81 12.42 27.95 6.89
C ARG A 81 11.68 28.13 8.23
N GLY A 82 12.12 27.41 9.26
CA GLY A 82 11.62 27.53 10.64
C GLY A 82 10.69 26.41 11.12
N LYS A 83 10.52 25.32 10.36
CA LYS A 83 9.70 24.15 10.75
C LYS A 83 10.46 22.84 10.94
N VAL A 84 11.79 22.87 10.82
CA VAL A 84 12.64 21.71 11.11
C VAL A 84 13.08 21.81 12.57
N GLU A 85 12.19 21.42 13.48
CA GLU A 85 12.64 20.87 14.77
C GLU A 85 13.09 19.45 14.47
N ILE A 86 14.40 19.21 14.58
CA ILE A 86 14.97 17.87 14.62
C ILE A 86 14.36 17.22 15.87
N PRO A 87 13.57 16.14 15.76
CA PRO A 87 13.07 15.47 16.96
C PRO A 87 14.28 14.94 17.75
N GLU A 88 14.56 15.57 18.89
CA GLU A 88 15.50 15.03 19.88
C GLU A 88 14.96 13.71 20.43
N ASP A 89 15.88 12.79 20.69
CA ASP A 89 15.66 11.46 21.27
C ASP A 89 14.52 11.42 22.30
N THR A 90 13.43 10.73 21.96
CA THR A 90 12.36 10.39 22.93
C THR A 90 12.01 8.89 22.83
N ASP A 91 13.01 8.03 22.64
CA ASP A 91 12.82 6.57 22.62
C ASP A 91 13.90 5.85 23.48
N GLU A 92 14.58 6.58 24.36
CA GLU A 92 15.30 6.02 25.50
C GLU A 92 14.45 6.25 26.76
N GLU A 93 13.99 5.15 27.37
CA GLU A 93 13.08 5.05 28.53
C GLU A 93 11.56 4.99 28.24
N ASP A 94 11.08 3.81 27.82
CA ASP A 94 9.92 3.20 28.48
C ASP A 94 9.92 1.66 28.33
N ASP A 95 10.68 0.99 29.21
CA ASP A 95 10.55 -0.45 29.49
C ASP A 95 9.63 -0.68 30.71
N ALA A 96 8.60 0.15 30.89
CA ALA A 96 7.64 0.01 31.98
C ALA A 96 6.19 0.12 31.49
N THR A 97 5.56 -1.05 31.37
CA THR A 97 4.10 -1.21 31.54
C THR A 97 3.19 -0.57 30.48
N GLY A 98 3.29 -1.05 29.24
CA GLY A 98 2.29 -0.77 28.19
C GLY A 98 2.02 -2.00 27.33
N GLU A 99 1.05 -2.81 27.76
CA GLU A 99 0.60 -4.06 27.16
C GLU A 99 0.09 -3.87 25.71
N SER A 100 1.01 -3.82 24.72
CA SER A 100 0.64 -3.87 23.30
C SER A 100 0.68 -5.32 22.81
N THR A 101 -0.45 -6.02 22.95
CA THR A 101 -0.70 -7.40 22.49
C THR A 101 -0.87 -7.51 20.96
N GLY A 102 -0.13 -6.71 20.19
CA GLY A 102 -0.09 -6.75 18.73
C GLY A 102 1.14 -7.52 18.22
N PRO A 103 1.04 -8.35 17.17
CA PRO A 103 2.18 -9.10 16.68
C PRO A 103 3.28 -8.16 16.14
N ASP A 104 4.51 -8.39 16.58
CA ASP A 104 5.67 -7.48 16.45
C ASP A 104 6.43 -7.60 15.11
N TRP A 105 5.69 -7.75 14.00
CA TRP A 105 6.28 -8.11 12.69
C TRP A 105 6.92 -6.92 11.93
N GLY A 106 6.89 -5.72 12.49
CA GLY A 106 7.36 -4.49 11.83
C GLY A 106 8.48 -3.73 12.55
N LYS A 107 8.66 -3.89 13.86
CA LYS A 107 9.62 -3.07 14.62
C LYS A 107 11.06 -3.27 14.15
N ARG A 108 11.45 -4.52 13.88
CA ARG A 108 12.81 -4.84 13.42
C ARG A 108 13.13 -4.32 12.01
N ALA A 109 12.14 -4.26 11.12
CA ALA A 109 12.31 -3.68 9.79
C ALA A 109 12.45 -2.15 9.86
N ARG A 110 11.60 -1.49 10.66
CA ARG A 110 11.67 -0.04 10.90
C ARG A 110 12.99 0.37 11.54
N ARG A 111 13.49 -0.40 12.51
CA ARG A 111 14.80 -0.15 13.14
C ARG A 111 15.96 -0.19 12.14
N ARG A 112 16.00 -1.19 11.26
CA ARG A 112 17.05 -1.28 10.21
C ARG A 112 16.97 -0.14 9.19
N GLN A 113 15.77 0.27 8.80
CA GLN A 113 15.59 1.42 7.91
C GLN A 113 16.12 2.71 8.55
N ARG A 114 15.85 2.93 9.85
CA ARG A 114 16.37 4.07 10.60
C ARG A 114 17.90 4.03 10.75
N GLU A 115 18.47 2.88 11.06
CA GLU A 115 19.94 2.71 11.13
C GLU A 115 20.62 2.97 9.79
N MET A 116 20.00 2.59 8.67
CA MET A 116 20.52 2.90 7.33
C MET A 116 20.48 4.40 7.05
N ILE A 117 19.38 5.08 7.38
CA ILE A 117 19.24 6.54 7.20
C ILE A 117 20.27 7.29 8.07
N LYS A 118 20.43 6.90 9.34
CA LYS A 118 21.43 7.50 10.24
C LYS A 118 22.85 7.36 9.70
N LYS A 119 23.22 6.17 9.20
CA LYS A 119 24.53 5.95 8.58
C LYS A 119 24.77 6.78 7.32
N LEU A 120 23.73 7.02 6.51
CA LEU A 120 23.83 7.87 5.33
C LEU A 120 24.02 9.34 5.72
N LEU A 121 23.29 9.80 6.75
CA LEU A 121 23.39 11.17 7.26
C LEU A 121 24.79 11.44 7.85
N ASP A 122 25.28 10.53 8.70
CA ASP A 122 26.63 10.65 9.31
C ASP A 122 27.74 10.65 8.24
N ALA A 123 27.58 9.89 7.16
CA ALA A 123 28.54 9.86 6.05
C ALA A 123 28.55 11.17 5.26
N GLU A 124 27.38 11.80 5.07
CA GLU A 124 27.26 13.11 4.43
C GLU A 124 27.86 14.21 5.30
N GLU A 125 27.61 14.20 6.61
CA GLU A 125 28.19 15.16 7.54
C GLU A 125 29.72 15.07 7.57
N ARG A 126 30.28 13.85 7.57
CA ARG A 126 31.74 13.65 7.49
C ARG A 126 32.32 14.18 6.19
N ARG A 127 31.67 13.92 5.06
CA ARG A 127 32.11 14.46 3.76
C ARG A 127 32.10 15.99 3.73
N LEU A 128 31.09 16.61 4.35
CA LEU A 128 30.99 18.06 4.47
C LEU A 128 32.08 18.64 5.39
N ARG A 129 32.44 17.95 6.47
CA ARG A 129 33.55 18.35 7.35
C ARG A 129 34.88 18.21 6.64
N GLU A 130 35.16 17.08 5.99
CA GLU A 130 36.38 16.88 5.19
C GLU A 130 36.52 17.97 4.11
N SER A 131 35.43 18.32 3.42
CA SER A 131 35.46 19.42 2.43
C SER A 131 35.69 20.81 3.03
N GLN A 132 35.28 21.04 4.28
CA GLN A 132 35.51 22.31 4.97
C GLN A 132 36.93 22.37 5.52
N GLU A 133 37.43 21.28 6.09
CA GLU A 133 38.82 21.13 6.54
C GLU A 133 39.78 21.27 5.36
N GLU A 134 39.49 20.69 4.18
CA GLU A 134 40.27 20.87 2.95
C GLU A 134 40.29 22.33 2.45
N LEU A 135 39.22 23.10 2.67
CA LEU A 135 39.15 24.52 2.31
C LEU A 135 39.94 25.37 3.31
N GLU A 136 39.80 25.09 4.61
CA GLU A 136 40.54 25.78 5.68
C GLU A 136 42.05 25.53 5.58
N ASP A 137 42.48 24.30 5.27
CA ASP A 137 43.89 23.97 5.06
C ASP A 137 44.46 24.66 3.82
N LYS A 138 43.67 24.74 2.74
CA LYS A 138 44.08 25.44 1.50
C LYS A 138 44.21 26.94 1.68
N ASP A 139 43.36 27.56 2.49
CA ASP A 139 43.46 28.99 2.83
C ASP A 139 44.72 29.27 3.68
N ILE A 140 45.21 28.29 4.46
CA ILE A 140 46.45 28.39 5.23
C ILE A 140 47.70 28.18 4.34
N GLU A 141 47.64 27.30 3.34
CA GLU A 141 48.72 27.08 2.38
C GLU A 141 49.10 28.36 1.60
N GLU A 142 48.13 29.23 1.30
CA GLU A 142 48.37 30.53 0.65
C GLU A 142 49.31 31.43 1.49
N PHE A 143 49.32 31.30 2.81
CA PHE A 143 50.19 32.06 3.72
C PHE A 143 51.56 31.42 4.00
N LEU A 144 51.81 30.18 3.53
CA LEU A 144 53.06 29.44 3.75
C LEU A 144 54.09 29.60 2.63
N VAL A 145 53.73 30.22 1.49
CA VAL A 145 54.71 30.61 0.45
C VAL A 145 55.47 31.85 0.91
N LYS A 146 56.56 31.60 1.63
CA LYS A 146 57.56 32.60 2.04
C LYS A 146 58.71 32.62 1.03
N GLU A 147 59.15 33.81 0.65
CA GLU A 147 60.35 34.09 -0.17
C GLU A 147 61.58 33.25 0.21
#